data_AF-A0A433DAA5-F1
#
_entry.id   AF-A0A433DAA5-F1
#
_cell.length_a   1.000
_cell.length_b   1.000
_cell.length_c   1.000
_cell.angle_alpha   90.00
_cell.angle_beta   90.00
_cell.angle_gamma   90.00
#
_symmetry.space_group_name_H-M   'P 1'
#
loop_
_entity.id
_entity.type
_entity.pdbx_description
1 polymer ?
#
loop_
_entity_poly.entity_id
_entity_poly.type
_entity_poly.pdbx_seq_one_letter_code
_entity_poly.pdbx_strand_id
1 'polypeptide(L)'
;MAYLSEIATTIACMGGFLFGYDTGVISGVLVMPTFASTFGITAEKAADVKGNVVALLQVGCAVGALLINFIADIFGRKKAIMLSTFIFIVGGIMQAVSAPYLSLLIAGRFIAGVGVGANSMLVPMYIAEIAPRKLRGRLGTLWQFLIVSGIMVSYWTIETSDKQWQLALGLQIVPGVILFFGIIPMPESIRWLASKGRFDDARKTMAALRNLPEDDPT
;
A
#
# COMPACT_ATOMS: atom_id res chain seq x y z
N MET A 1 18.12 19.89 2.47
CA MET A 1 17.15 19.39 1.47
C MET A 1 17.74 18.37 0.48
N ALA A 2 19.04 18.06 0.47
CA ALA A 2 19.71 17.20 -0.52
C ALA A 2 19.20 15.75 -0.66
N TYR A 3 18.32 15.28 0.23
CA TYR A 3 17.79 13.91 0.23
C TYR A 3 16.27 13.84 0.09
N LEU A 4 15.58 14.96 -0.20
CA LEU A 4 14.12 15.00 -0.19
C LEU A 4 13.51 13.99 -1.19
N SER A 5 14.08 13.87 -2.39
CA SER A 5 13.61 12.91 -3.39
C SER A 5 13.86 11.45 -2.97
N GLU A 6 14.99 11.16 -2.34
CA GLU A 6 15.34 9.82 -1.85
C GLU A 6 14.47 9.41 -0.66
N ILE A 7 14.25 10.33 0.29
CA ILE A 7 13.37 10.14 1.45
C ILE A 7 11.92 9.95 0.98
N ALA A 8 11.43 10.83 0.11
CA ALA A 8 10.07 10.74 -0.46
C ALA A 8 9.83 9.41 -1.13
N THR A 9 10.82 8.96 -1.90
CA THR A 9 10.69 7.71 -2.64
C THR A 9 10.81 6.50 -1.72
N THR A 10 11.72 6.52 -0.73
CA THR A 10 11.86 5.41 0.22
C THR A 10 10.59 5.22 1.04
N ILE A 11 9.99 6.34 1.48
CA ILE A 11 8.70 6.34 2.18
C ILE A 11 7.59 5.83 1.26
N ALA A 12 7.52 6.31 0.02
CA ALA A 12 6.52 5.82 -0.93
C ALA A 12 6.69 4.31 -1.17
N CYS A 13 7.93 3.82 -1.25
CA CYS A 13 8.24 2.40 -1.41
C CYS A 13 7.73 1.51 -0.26
N MET A 14 7.42 2.06 0.91
CA MET A 14 6.76 1.34 2.00
C MET A 14 5.40 0.76 1.59
N GLY A 15 4.72 1.34 0.59
CA GLY A 15 3.52 0.74 0.00
C GLY A 15 3.77 -0.64 -0.61
N GLY A 16 5.00 -0.90 -1.07
CA GLY A 16 5.40 -2.17 -1.65
C GLY A 16 5.57 -3.21 -0.54
N PHE A 17 6.21 -2.82 0.56
CA PHE A 17 6.31 -3.65 1.76
C PHE A 17 4.94 -4.07 2.29
N LEU A 18 4.02 -3.10 2.40
CA LEU A 18 2.65 -3.33 2.82
C LEU A 18 1.93 -4.33 1.90
N PHE A 19 2.03 -4.15 0.58
CA PHE A 19 1.44 -5.07 -0.39
C PHE A 19 2.01 -6.49 -0.27
N GLY A 20 3.34 -6.59 -0.13
CA GLY A 20 4.02 -7.86 0.05
C GLY A 20 3.62 -8.56 1.35
N TYR A 21 3.54 -7.81 2.45
CA TYR A 21 3.17 -8.34 3.75
C TYR A 21 1.75 -8.91 3.74
N ASP A 22 0.75 -8.16 3.24
CA ASP A 22 -0.64 -8.64 3.14
C ASP A 22 -0.77 -9.89 2.24
N THR A 23 -0.02 -9.92 1.14
CA THR A 23 0.00 -11.08 0.22
C THR A 23 0.59 -12.33 0.88
N GLY A 24 1.67 -12.18 1.66
CA GLY A 24 2.33 -13.31 2.30
C GLY A 24 1.60 -13.80 3.57
N VAL A 25 1.12 -12.87 4.42
CA VAL A 25 0.54 -13.21 5.73
C VAL A 25 -0.72 -14.06 5.60
N ILE A 26 -1.55 -13.80 4.59
CA ILE A 26 -2.79 -14.55 4.38
C ILE A 26 -2.53 -16.03 4.07
N SER A 27 -1.43 -16.31 3.37
CA SER A 27 -1.03 -17.69 3.04
C SER A 27 -0.72 -18.50 4.31
N GLY A 28 -0.16 -17.86 5.35
CA GLY A 28 0.05 -18.49 6.66
C GLY A 28 -1.23 -18.61 7.47
N VAL A 29 -2.01 -17.53 7.54
CA VAL A 29 -3.26 -17.46 8.33
C VAL A 29 -4.27 -18.53 7.93
N LEU A 30 -4.43 -18.78 6.63
CA LEU A 30 -5.39 -19.76 6.12
C LEU A 30 -5.07 -21.22 6.47
N VAL A 31 -3.85 -21.52 6.96
CA VAL A 31 -3.45 -22.88 7.37
C VAL A 31 -3.53 -23.07 8.89
N MET A 32 -3.77 -22.00 9.65
CA MET A 32 -3.78 -22.05 11.11
C MET A 32 -5.04 -22.77 11.64
N PRO A 33 -4.90 -23.73 12.57
CA PRO A 33 -6.04 -24.39 13.20
C PRO A 33 -6.92 -23.41 13.99
N THR A 34 -6.32 -22.40 14.61
CA THR A 34 -7.02 -21.34 15.37
C THR A 34 -7.91 -20.48 14.48
N PHE A 35 -7.51 -20.23 13.23
CA PHE A 35 -8.34 -19.54 12.26
C PHE A 35 -9.56 -20.38 11.89
N ALA A 36 -9.36 -21.67 11.59
CA ALA A 36 -10.45 -22.58 11.25
C ALA A 36 -11.45 -22.74 12.41
N SER A 37 -10.97 -22.86 13.65
CA SER A 37 -11.85 -22.99 14.82
C SER A 37 -12.62 -21.70 15.11
N THR A 38 -11.99 -20.53 14.97
CA THR A 38 -12.64 -19.23 15.25
C THR A 38 -13.83 -18.96 14.33
N PHE A 39 -13.75 -19.36 13.06
CA PHE A 39 -14.80 -19.17 12.07
C PHE A 39 -15.66 -20.41 11.83
N GLY A 40 -15.46 -21.48 12.59
CA GLY A 40 -16.23 -22.73 12.47
C GLY A 40 -16.09 -23.39 11.09
N ILE A 41 -14.91 -23.33 10.48
CA ILE A 41 -14.66 -23.80 9.12
C ILE A 41 -14.54 -25.34 9.13
N THR A 42 -15.51 -26.02 8.52
CA THR A 42 -15.46 -27.48 8.30
C THR A 42 -14.52 -27.85 7.16
N ALA A 43 -13.99 -29.08 7.16
CA ALA A 43 -13.06 -29.56 6.13
C ALA A 43 -13.64 -29.46 4.70
N GLU A 44 -14.95 -29.69 4.54
CA GLU A 44 -15.65 -29.57 3.26
C GLU A 44 -15.68 -28.14 2.73
N LYS A 45 -15.88 -27.14 3.60
CA LYS A 45 -15.97 -25.72 3.21
C LYS A 45 -14.63 -24.98 3.25
N ALA A 46 -13.57 -25.64 3.73
CA ALA A 46 -12.27 -25.01 3.90
C ALA A 46 -11.68 -24.52 2.58
N ALA A 47 -11.81 -25.29 1.49
CA ALA A 47 -11.32 -24.89 0.18
C ALA A 47 -12.04 -23.63 -0.35
N ASP A 48 -13.37 -23.61 -0.26
CA ASP A 48 -14.20 -22.49 -0.72
C ASP A 48 -13.91 -21.21 0.07
N VAL A 49 -13.80 -21.31 1.41
CA VAL A 49 -13.50 -20.16 2.26
C VAL A 49 -12.12 -19.59 1.93
N LYS A 50 -11.09 -20.46 1.81
CA LYS A 50 -9.74 -20.04 1.44
C LYS A 50 -9.72 -19.36 0.07
N GLY A 51 -10.38 -19.96 -0.92
CA GLY A 51 -10.51 -19.41 -2.26
C GLY A 51 -11.16 -18.02 -2.25
N ASN A 52 -12.29 -17.87 -1.56
CA ASN A 52 -13.02 -16.62 -1.48
C ASN A 52 -12.21 -15.50 -0.79
N VAL A 53 -11.51 -15.83 0.29
CA VAL A 53 -10.67 -14.86 1.04
C VAL A 53 -9.53 -14.32 0.17
N VAL A 54 -8.87 -15.20 -0.60
CA VAL A 54 -7.78 -14.79 -1.50
C VAL A 54 -8.32 -14.06 -2.74
N ALA A 55 -9.40 -14.56 -3.34
CA ALA A 55 -9.97 -13.99 -4.56
C ALA A 55 -10.53 -12.59 -4.34
N LEU A 56 -11.22 -12.33 -3.22
CA LEU A 56 -11.85 -11.02 -2.99
C LEU A 56 -10.86 -9.89 -2.77
N LEU A 57 -9.66 -10.19 -2.27
CA LEU A 57 -8.58 -9.21 -2.29
C LEU A 57 -8.25 -8.82 -3.74
N GLN A 58 -8.09 -9.79 -4.64
CA GLN A 58 -7.75 -9.53 -6.04
C GLN A 58 -8.84 -8.77 -6.80
N VAL A 59 -10.11 -9.09 -6.52
CA VAL A 59 -11.24 -8.30 -7.06
C VAL A 59 -11.17 -6.87 -6.55
N GLY A 60 -10.91 -6.66 -5.26
CA GLY A 60 -10.67 -5.33 -4.68
C GLY A 60 -9.50 -4.61 -5.36
N CYS A 61 -8.38 -5.30 -5.58
CA CYS A 61 -7.21 -4.75 -6.25
C CYS A 61 -7.53 -4.26 -7.67
N ALA A 62 -8.27 -5.06 -8.44
CA ALA A 62 -8.69 -4.70 -9.79
C ALA A 62 -9.56 -3.42 -9.79
N VAL A 63 -10.54 -3.35 -8.89
CA VAL A 63 -11.40 -2.17 -8.72
C VAL A 63 -10.58 -0.94 -8.31
N GLY A 64 -9.69 -1.09 -7.33
CA GLY A 64 -8.81 -0.02 -6.85
C GLY A 64 -7.90 0.52 -7.94
N ALA A 65 -7.24 -0.36 -8.68
CA ALA A 65 -6.32 0.03 -9.76
C ALA A 65 -7.04 0.78 -10.91
N LEU A 66 -8.27 0.40 -11.24
CA LEU A 66 -9.04 1.04 -12.32
C LEU A 66 -9.56 2.43 -11.92
N LEU A 67 -10.07 2.58 -10.70
CA LEU A 67 -10.75 3.81 -10.27
C LEU A 67 -9.78 4.90 -9.80
N ILE A 68 -8.61 4.52 -9.29
CA ILE A 68 -7.72 5.47 -8.61
C ILE A 68 -7.11 6.51 -9.55
N ASN A 69 -6.95 6.20 -10.85
CA ASN A 69 -6.42 7.16 -11.84
C ASN A 69 -7.27 8.44 -11.91
N PHE A 70 -8.60 8.30 -11.93
CA PHE A 70 -9.51 9.44 -11.97
C PHE A 70 -9.35 10.32 -10.73
N ILE A 71 -9.22 9.70 -9.56
CA ILE A 71 -9.01 10.39 -8.28
C ILE A 71 -7.64 11.10 -8.29
N ALA A 72 -6.59 10.42 -8.77
CA ALA A 72 -5.23 10.96 -8.83
C ALA A 72 -5.12 12.17 -9.75
N ASP A 73 -5.83 12.17 -10.88
CA ASP A 73 -5.83 13.29 -11.82
C ASP A 73 -6.62 14.49 -11.30
N ILE A 74 -7.65 14.27 -10.48
CA ILE A 74 -8.43 15.34 -9.86
C ILE A 74 -7.69 15.94 -8.66
N PHE A 75 -7.27 15.09 -7.70
CA PHE A 75 -6.80 15.53 -6.38
C PHE A 75 -5.28 15.57 -6.22
N GLY A 76 -4.52 14.94 -7.11
CA GLY A 76 -3.08 14.78 -7.01
C GLY A 76 -2.68 13.39 -6.55
N ARG A 77 -1.41 13.04 -6.79
CA ARG A 77 -0.89 11.67 -6.57
C ARG A 77 -0.68 11.44 -5.08
N LYS A 78 -0.16 12.43 -4.36
CA LYS A 78 0.02 12.36 -2.90
C LYS A 78 -1.30 12.12 -2.18
N LYS A 79 -2.34 12.91 -2.46
CA LYS A 79 -3.65 12.76 -1.82
C LYS A 79 -4.31 11.43 -2.18
N ALA A 80 -4.15 10.97 -3.41
CA ALA A 80 -4.62 9.65 -3.83
C ALA A 80 -3.92 8.53 -3.05
N ILE A 81 -2.59 8.60 -2.82
CA ILE A 81 -1.83 7.64 -2.01
C ILE A 81 -2.32 7.65 -0.55
N MET A 82 -2.61 8.82 0.01
CA MET A 82 -3.16 8.92 1.36
C MET A 82 -4.53 8.24 1.46
N LEU A 83 -5.43 8.50 0.50
CA LEU A 83 -6.76 7.91 0.47
C LEU A 83 -6.71 6.39 0.31
N SER A 84 -5.92 5.88 -0.63
CA SER A 84 -5.75 4.43 -0.84
C SER A 84 -5.16 3.74 0.39
N THR A 85 -4.17 4.36 1.04
CA THR A 85 -3.56 3.85 2.26
C THR A 85 -4.55 3.86 3.43
N PHE A 86 -5.37 4.90 3.55
CA PHE A 86 -6.44 4.95 4.55
C PHE A 86 -7.47 3.83 4.34
N ILE A 87 -7.92 3.61 3.10
CA ILE A 87 -8.84 2.51 2.75
C ILE A 87 -8.21 1.16 3.13
N PHE A 88 -6.91 0.97 2.86
CA PHE A 88 -6.20 -0.24 3.27
C PHE A 88 -6.18 -0.43 4.79
N ILE A 89 -5.87 0.63 5.56
CA ILE A 89 -5.85 0.57 7.03
C ILE A 89 -7.23 0.17 7.56
N VAL A 90 -8.31 0.74 7.04
CA VAL A 90 -9.68 0.39 7.43
C VAL A 90 -9.96 -1.09 7.13
N GLY A 91 -9.61 -1.57 5.94
CA GLY A 91 -9.73 -2.98 5.59
C GLY A 91 -8.91 -3.89 6.51
N GLY A 92 -7.69 -3.48 6.89
CA GLY A 92 -6.84 -4.20 7.82
C GLY A 92 -7.41 -4.26 9.24
N ILE A 93 -7.99 -3.16 9.73
CA ILE A 93 -8.69 -3.13 11.04
C ILE A 93 -9.89 -4.07 11.02
N MET A 94 -10.72 -4.03 9.97
CA MET A 94 -11.87 -4.92 9.82
C MET A 94 -11.47 -6.38 9.87
N GLN A 95 -10.34 -6.74 9.25
CA GLN A 95 -9.80 -8.10 9.29
C GLN A 95 -9.29 -8.48 10.68
N ALA A 96 -8.58 -7.60 11.38
CA ALA A 96 -8.05 -7.86 12.72
C ALA A 96 -9.16 -8.10 13.76
N VAL A 97 -10.26 -7.34 13.67
CA VAL A 97 -11.42 -7.43 14.58
C VAL A 97 -12.52 -8.36 14.06
N SER A 98 -12.26 -9.12 13.00
CA SER A 98 -13.28 -9.90 12.31
C SER A 98 -13.86 -11.07 13.11
N ALA A 99 -13.20 -11.52 14.17
CA ALA A 99 -13.66 -12.67 14.95
C ALA A 99 -15.02 -12.38 15.64
N PRO A 100 -16.02 -13.28 15.58
CA PRO A 100 -16.08 -14.56 14.85
C PRO A 100 -16.76 -14.47 13.47
N TYR A 101 -16.99 -13.27 12.93
CA TYR A 101 -17.73 -13.02 11.69
C TYR A 101 -16.87 -13.14 10.42
N LEU A 102 -16.96 -14.28 9.72
CA LEU A 102 -16.22 -14.50 8.47
C LEU A 102 -16.58 -13.47 7.38
N SER A 103 -17.83 -13.02 7.32
CA SER A 103 -18.27 -11.98 6.38
C SER A 103 -17.53 -10.66 6.57
N LEU A 104 -17.19 -10.31 7.82
CA LEU A 104 -16.43 -9.11 8.14
C LEU A 104 -14.97 -9.22 7.67
N LEU A 105 -14.36 -10.40 7.82
CA LEU A 105 -13.02 -10.68 7.28
C LEU A 105 -13.01 -10.57 5.75
N ILE A 106 -14.01 -11.15 5.09
CA ILE A 106 -14.17 -11.12 3.64
C ILE A 106 -14.39 -9.69 3.12
N ALA A 107 -15.27 -8.92 3.76
CA ALA A 107 -15.47 -7.51 3.42
C ALA A 107 -14.19 -6.70 3.63
N GLY A 108 -13.47 -6.94 4.74
CA GLY A 108 -12.18 -6.32 5.03
C GLY A 108 -11.10 -6.66 3.99
N ARG A 109 -11.13 -7.86 3.39
CA ARG A 109 -10.23 -8.27 2.29
C ARG A 109 -10.51 -7.49 1.01
N PHE A 110 -11.78 -7.35 0.64
CA PHE A 110 -12.16 -6.53 -0.52
C PHE A 110 -11.74 -5.07 -0.34
N ILE A 111 -12.05 -4.48 0.83
CA ILE A 111 -11.72 -3.08 1.14
C ILE A 111 -10.19 -2.87 1.18
N ALA A 112 -9.45 -3.77 1.84
CA ALA A 112 -7.99 -3.71 1.83
C ALA A 112 -7.43 -3.84 0.40
N GLY A 113 -7.99 -4.74 -0.39
CA GLY A 113 -7.65 -4.92 -1.81
C GLY A 113 -7.82 -3.64 -2.62
N VAL A 114 -8.91 -2.88 -2.43
CA VAL A 114 -9.11 -1.58 -3.10
C VAL A 114 -7.97 -0.61 -2.78
N GLY A 115 -7.57 -0.50 -1.51
CA GLY A 115 -6.46 0.37 -1.11
C GLY A 115 -5.10 -0.07 -1.65
N VAL A 116 -4.79 -1.36 -1.58
CA VAL A 116 -3.53 -1.93 -2.06
C VAL A 116 -3.42 -1.90 -3.58
N GLY A 117 -4.47 -2.25 -4.32
CA GLY A 117 -4.47 -2.18 -5.78
C GLY A 117 -4.38 -0.76 -6.30
N ALA A 118 -4.96 0.20 -5.58
CA ALA A 118 -4.74 1.61 -5.86
C ALA A 118 -3.26 2.01 -5.65
N ASN A 119 -2.65 1.57 -4.55
CA ASN A 119 -1.24 1.84 -4.24
C ASN A 119 -0.26 1.21 -5.23
N SER A 120 -0.54 0.00 -5.74
CA SER A 120 0.33 -0.70 -6.69
C SER A 120 0.52 0.05 -8.01
N MET A 121 -0.45 0.89 -8.36
CA MET A 121 -0.38 1.78 -9.53
C MET A 121 0.14 3.18 -9.15
N LEU A 122 -0.37 3.77 -8.07
CA LEU A 122 -0.03 5.14 -7.66
C LEU A 122 1.42 5.32 -7.27
N VAL A 123 1.99 4.38 -6.52
CA VAL A 123 3.33 4.56 -5.99
C VAL A 123 4.39 4.56 -7.09
N PRO A 124 4.45 3.57 -8.01
CA PRO A 124 5.39 3.62 -9.12
C PRO A 124 5.22 4.88 -9.99
N MET A 125 3.98 5.35 -10.18
CA MET A 125 3.70 6.59 -10.90
C MET A 125 4.26 7.82 -10.18
N TYR A 126 3.99 7.96 -8.88
CA TYR A 126 4.49 9.05 -8.06
C TYR A 126 6.03 9.07 -8.02
N ILE A 127 6.66 7.90 -7.87
CA ILE A 127 8.11 7.74 -7.94
C ILE A 127 8.62 8.18 -9.30
N ALA A 128 7.98 7.76 -10.40
CA ALA A 128 8.39 8.16 -11.72
C ALA A 128 8.31 9.69 -11.89
N GLU A 129 7.32 10.35 -11.34
CA GLU A 129 7.11 11.80 -11.51
C GLU A 129 8.01 12.68 -10.64
N ILE A 130 8.61 12.13 -9.57
CA ILE A 130 9.42 12.88 -8.59
C ILE A 130 10.89 12.48 -8.62
N ALA A 131 11.20 11.24 -9.00
CA ALA A 131 12.57 10.74 -9.00
C ALA A 131 13.46 11.45 -10.04
N PRO A 132 14.71 11.79 -9.68
CA PRO A 132 15.71 12.23 -10.64
C PRO A 132 15.95 11.17 -11.72
N ARG A 133 16.22 11.61 -12.96
CA ARG A 133 16.40 10.72 -14.14
C ARG A 133 17.42 9.60 -13.90
N LYS A 134 18.50 9.90 -13.16
CA LYS A 134 19.57 8.93 -12.83
C LYS A 134 19.15 7.86 -11.80
N LEU A 135 18.18 8.17 -10.93
CA LEU A 135 17.80 7.31 -9.80
C LEU A 135 16.48 6.57 -10.01
N ARG A 136 15.66 6.98 -11.00
CA ARG A 136 14.33 6.39 -11.25
C ARG A 136 14.36 4.87 -11.35
N GLY A 137 15.34 4.29 -12.04
CA GLY A 137 15.50 2.84 -12.15
C GLY A 137 15.76 2.16 -10.80
N ARG A 138 16.70 2.69 -10.02
CA ARG A 138 17.04 2.19 -8.66
C ARG A 138 15.82 2.19 -7.74
N LEU A 139 15.01 3.23 -7.83
CA LEU A 139 13.83 3.42 -6.98
C LEU A 139 12.67 2.50 -7.40
N GLY A 140 12.50 2.23 -8.69
CA GLY A 140 11.58 1.19 -9.17
C GLY A 140 11.97 -0.20 -8.68
N THR A 141 13.26 -0.53 -8.68
CA THR A 141 13.75 -1.80 -8.12
C THR A 141 13.55 -1.87 -6.61
N LEU A 142 13.71 -0.76 -5.88
CA LEU A 142 13.46 -0.69 -4.44
C LEU A 142 12.00 -1.00 -4.10
N TRP A 143 11.04 -0.53 -4.90
CA TRP A 143 9.62 -0.89 -4.74
C TRP A 143 9.41 -2.41 -4.79
N GLN A 144 9.94 -3.07 -5.82
CA GLN A 144 9.82 -4.52 -5.97
C GLN A 144 10.57 -5.29 -4.87
N PHE A 145 11.75 -4.80 -4.49
CA PHE A 145 12.53 -5.37 -3.39
C PHE A 145 11.76 -5.34 -2.07
N LEU A 146 11.07 -4.24 -1.77
CA LEU A 146 10.24 -4.13 -0.57
C LEU A 146 9.01 -5.02 -0.62
N ILE A 147 8.40 -5.27 -1.78
CA ILE A 147 7.34 -6.29 -1.91
C ILE A 147 7.86 -7.65 -1.48
N VAL A 148 8.98 -8.11 -2.04
CA VAL A 148 9.55 -9.42 -1.71
C VAL A 148 9.97 -9.50 -0.24
N SER A 149 10.53 -8.41 0.29
CA SER A 149 10.90 -8.30 1.70
C SER A 149 9.67 -8.36 2.62
N GLY A 150 8.56 -7.73 2.24
CA GLY A 150 7.28 -7.80 2.96
C GLY A 150 6.74 -9.22 3.01
N ILE A 151 6.77 -9.95 1.89
CA ILE A 151 6.40 -11.37 1.84
C ILE A 151 7.29 -12.19 2.78
N MET A 152 8.61 -11.99 2.72
CA MET A 152 9.56 -12.72 3.58
C MET A 152 9.29 -12.48 5.07
N VAL A 153 9.10 -11.21 5.47
CA VAL A 153 8.81 -10.85 6.88
C VAL A 153 7.48 -11.45 7.33
N SER A 154 6.47 -11.49 6.47
CA SER A 154 5.16 -12.06 6.82
C SER A 154 5.25 -13.52 7.29
N TYR A 155 6.15 -14.32 6.71
CA TYR A 155 6.35 -15.71 7.11
C TYR A 155 7.03 -15.86 8.47
N TRP A 156 7.80 -14.86 8.91
CA TRP A 156 8.42 -14.85 10.24
C TRP A 156 7.50 -14.33 11.34
N THR A 157 6.40 -13.64 10.98
CA THR A 157 5.43 -13.09 11.95
C THR A 157 4.38 -14.10 12.43
N ILE A 158 4.54 -15.37 12.05
CA ILE A 158 3.65 -16.47 12.38
C ILE A 158 4.06 -17.06 13.76
N GLU A 159 3.48 -16.55 14.85
CA GLU A 159 3.77 -16.97 16.25
C GLU A 159 2.80 -18.03 16.81
N THR A 160 3.22 -18.99 17.64
CA THR A 160 2.37 -20.11 18.12
C THR A 160 1.25 -19.79 19.14
N SER A 161 0.71 -18.56 19.19
CA SER A 161 -0.31 -18.14 20.18
C SER A 161 -1.76 -18.28 19.69
N ASP A 162 -2.74 -18.36 20.60
CA ASP A 162 -4.17 -18.47 20.26
C ASP A 162 -4.73 -17.28 19.46
N LYS A 163 -4.13 -16.08 19.61
CA LYS A 163 -4.48 -14.86 18.87
C LYS A 163 -3.58 -14.58 17.66
N GLN A 164 -2.79 -15.57 17.24
CA GLN A 164 -1.78 -15.47 16.18
C GLN A 164 -2.30 -14.82 14.90
N TRP A 165 -3.45 -15.28 14.39
CA TRP A 165 -3.95 -14.81 13.11
C TRP A 165 -4.44 -13.35 13.16
N GLN A 166 -5.03 -12.91 14.28
CA GLN A 166 -5.46 -11.52 14.45
C GLN A 166 -4.26 -10.58 14.56
N LEU A 167 -3.22 -11.00 15.28
CA LEU A 167 -2.00 -10.21 15.42
C LEU A 167 -1.27 -10.10 14.07
N ALA A 168 -1.15 -11.21 13.34
CA ALA A 168 -0.52 -11.22 12.02
C ALA A 168 -1.29 -10.31 11.03
N LEU A 169 -2.62 -10.38 10.99
CA LEU A 169 -3.44 -9.48 10.18
C LEU A 169 -3.43 -8.03 10.68
N GLY A 170 -3.31 -7.80 11.98
CA GLY A 170 -3.21 -6.47 12.57
C GLY A 170 -1.87 -5.79 12.29
N LEU A 171 -0.78 -6.55 12.20
CA LEU A 171 0.56 -6.01 12.00
C LEU A 171 0.71 -5.29 10.65
N GLN A 172 -0.07 -5.67 9.64
CA GLN A 172 -0.09 -4.99 8.34
C GLN A 172 -0.54 -3.52 8.42
N ILE A 173 -1.24 -3.12 9.50
CA ILE A 173 -1.66 -1.74 9.73
C ILE A 173 -0.43 -0.84 9.98
N VAL A 174 0.63 -1.38 10.61
CA VAL A 174 1.84 -0.62 10.97
C VAL A 174 2.51 0.01 9.73
N PRO A 175 2.89 -0.74 8.68
CA PRO A 175 3.46 -0.13 7.48
C PRO A 175 2.46 0.80 6.76
N GLY A 176 1.15 0.56 6.88
CA GLY A 176 0.11 1.46 6.37
C GLY A 176 0.11 2.81 7.06
N VAL A 177 0.18 2.82 8.39
CA VAL A 177 0.28 4.04 9.20
C VAL A 177 1.57 4.81 8.88
N ILE A 178 2.69 4.09 8.76
CA ILE A 178 3.98 4.69 8.37
C ILE A 178 3.87 5.35 7.00
N LEU A 179 3.27 4.69 6.01
CA LEU A 179 3.07 5.27 4.69
C LEU A 179 2.13 6.48 4.72
N PHE A 180 1.01 6.38 5.44
CA PHE A 180 0.01 7.44 5.54
C PHE A 180 0.58 8.73 6.12
N PHE A 181 1.31 8.64 7.24
CA PHE A 181 1.94 9.81 7.85
C PHE A 181 3.22 10.23 7.14
N GLY A 182 3.99 9.27 6.62
CA GLY A 182 5.24 9.54 5.93
C GLY A 182 5.07 10.32 4.62
N ILE A 183 3.95 10.15 3.91
CA ILE A 183 3.71 10.86 2.65
C ILE A 183 3.25 12.32 2.89
N ILE A 184 2.78 12.68 4.08
CA ILE A 184 2.29 14.04 4.41
C ILE A 184 3.35 15.14 4.19
N PRO A 185 4.61 15.01 4.66
CA PRO A 185 5.63 16.01 4.39
C PRO A 185 6.16 16.00 2.95
N MET A 186 5.74 15.07 2.09
CA MET A 186 6.29 14.90 0.77
C MET A 186 5.68 15.86 -0.27
N PRO A 187 6.44 16.28 -1.29
CA PRO A 187 5.94 17.17 -2.33
C PRO A 187 4.88 16.48 -3.20
N GLU A 188 4.05 17.27 -3.87
CA GLU A 188 3.13 16.73 -4.87
C GLU A 188 3.88 16.46 -6.19
N SER A 189 3.30 15.64 -7.06
CA SER A 189 3.85 15.41 -8.39
C SER A 189 4.01 16.71 -9.20
N ILE A 190 5.22 16.95 -9.71
CA ILE A 190 5.53 18.07 -10.62
C ILE A 190 4.61 18.03 -11.84
N ARG A 191 4.40 16.84 -12.41
CA ARG A 191 3.61 16.65 -13.62
C ARG A 191 2.13 16.96 -13.38
N TRP A 192 1.61 16.61 -12.21
CA TRP A 192 0.25 16.96 -11.82
C TRP A 192 0.09 18.47 -11.57
N LEU A 193 1.06 19.10 -10.89
CA LEU A 193 1.04 20.56 -10.68
C LEU A 193 1.04 21.32 -12.01
N ALA A 194 1.86 20.90 -12.98
CA ALA A 194 1.88 21.47 -14.31
C ALA A 194 0.56 21.26 -15.07
N SER A 195 -0.08 20.09 -14.97
CA SER A 195 -1.37 19.84 -15.65
C SER A 195 -2.54 20.66 -15.07
N LYS A 196 -2.41 21.16 -13.83
CA LYS A 196 -3.37 22.07 -13.19
C LYS A 196 -3.04 23.55 -13.41
N GLY A 197 -2.03 23.87 -14.24
CA GLY A 197 -1.59 25.25 -14.49
C GLY A 197 -0.83 25.90 -13.31
N ARG A 198 -0.46 25.12 -12.29
CA ARG A 198 0.29 25.61 -11.11
C ARG A 198 1.79 25.57 -11.37
N PHE A 199 2.24 26.34 -12.36
CA PHE A 199 3.63 26.32 -12.84
C PHE A 199 4.62 26.80 -11.77
N ASP A 200 4.26 27.77 -10.93
CA ASP A 200 5.13 28.25 -9.85
C ASP A 200 5.37 27.17 -8.80
N ASP A 201 4.32 26.46 -8.39
CA ASP A 201 4.45 25.34 -7.44
C ASP A 201 5.22 24.18 -8.04
N ALA A 202 5.05 23.92 -9.35
CA ALA A 202 5.82 22.92 -10.08
C ALA A 202 7.32 23.28 -10.10
N ARG A 203 7.67 24.56 -10.33
CA ARG A 203 9.06 25.06 -10.27
C ARG A 203 9.64 24.93 -8.88
N LYS A 204 8.93 25.37 -7.84
CA LYS A 204 9.35 25.21 -6.43
C LYS A 204 9.60 23.76 -6.05
N THR A 205 8.69 22.88 -6.46
CA THR A 205 8.82 21.44 -6.21
C THR A 205 10.01 20.86 -6.97
N MET A 206 10.22 21.26 -8.22
CA MET A 206 11.36 20.83 -9.03
C MET A 206 12.70 21.31 -8.44
N ALA A 207 12.77 22.58 -8.04
CA ALA A 207 13.91 23.19 -7.37
C ALA A 207 14.25 22.47 -6.06
N ALA A 208 13.23 22.21 -5.22
CA ALA A 208 13.39 21.46 -3.97
C ALA A 208 13.86 20.01 -4.18
N LEU A 209 13.38 19.34 -5.24
CA LEU A 209 13.75 17.97 -5.56
C LEU A 209 15.14 17.83 -6.19
N ARG A 210 15.58 18.85 -6.95
CA ARG A 210 16.91 18.91 -7.58
C ARG A 210 17.96 19.62 -6.74
N ASN A 211 17.54 20.26 -5.65
CA ASN A 211 18.39 21.10 -4.80
C ASN A 211 19.06 22.24 -5.60
N LEU A 212 18.29 22.86 -6.51
CA LEU A 212 18.69 23.97 -7.37
C LEU A 212 17.92 25.25 -6.97
N PRO A 213 18.43 26.46 -7.32
CA PRO A 213 17.67 27.71 -7.17
C PRO A 213 16.36 27.68 -7.97
N GLU A 214 15.33 28.40 -7.51
CA GLU A 214 14.01 28.47 -8.21
C GLU A 214 14.11 29.06 -9.63
N ASP A 215 15.16 29.86 -9.89
CA ASP A 215 15.45 30.51 -11.18
C ASP A 215 16.37 29.69 -12.10
N ASP A 216 16.69 28.44 -11.75
CA ASP A 216 17.49 27.59 -12.63
C ASP A 216 16.69 27.24 -13.91
N PRO A 217 17.21 27.54 -15.11
CA PRO A 217 16.49 27.29 -16.37
C PRO A 217 16.40 25.81 -16.78
N THR A 218 16.98 24.88 -16.01
CA THR A 218 17.06 23.44 -16.34
C THR A 218 16.11 22.53 -15.57
#